data_AF-A0AA97DBU3-F1
#
_entry.id   AF-A0AA97DBU3-F1
#
_cell.length_a   1.000
_cell.length_b   1.000
_cell.length_c   1.000
_cell.angle_alpha   90.00
_cell.angle_beta   90.00
_cell.angle_gamma   90.00
#
_symmetry.space_group_name_H-M   'P 1'
#
loop_
_entity.id
_entity.type
_entity.pdbx_description
1 polymer ?
#
loop_
_entity_poly.entity_id
_entity_poly.type
_entity_poly.pdbx_seq_one_letter_code
_entity_poly.pdbx_strand_id
1 'polypeptide(L)' 'METEIKEEKIKRSIAKTASWRIVGTISTVVISYIITGTMALAFSIGFVELISKLVLYFFHERAWNKVKWGK' A
#
# COMPACT_ATOMS: atom_id res chain seq x y z
N MET A 1 7.00 15.57 28.40
CA MET A 1 5.55 15.31 28.32
C MET A 1 5.01 15.46 26.89
N GLU A 2 5.22 16.58 26.18
CA GLU A 2 4.71 16.73 24.79
C GLU A 2 5.40 15.84 23.75
N THR A 3 6.68 15.51 23.96
CA THR A 3 7.47 14.62 23.09
C THR A 3 6.96 13.17 23.13
N GLU A 4 6.58 12.67 24.31
CA GLU A 4 6.06 11.31 24.49
C GLU A 4 4.69 11.11 23.81
N ILE A 5 3.80 12.12 23.88
CA ILE A 5 2.47 12.06 23.23
C ILE A 5 2.60 12.05 21.70
N LYS A 6 3.56 12.79 21.13
CA LYS A 6 3.85 12.74 19.68
C LYS A 6 4.39 11.38 19.26
N GLU A 7 5.33 10.81 20.02
CA GLU A 7 5.87 9.48 19.74
C GLU A 7 4.80 8.39 19.81
N GLU A 8 3.90 8.43 20.80
CA GLU A 8 2.83 7.43 20.93
C GLU A 8 1.84 7.50 19.75
N LYS A 9 1.50 8.71 19.28
CA LYS A 9 0.67 8.91 18.08
C LYS A 9 1.35 8.41 16.81
N ILE A 10 2.65 8.65 16.64
CA ILE A 10 3.41 8.18 15.47
C ILE A 10 3.51 6.65 15.46
N LYS A 11 3.84 6.02 16.60
CA LYS A 11 3.92 4.56 16.74
C LYS A 11 2.58 3.89 16.43
N ARG A 12 1.47 4.42 16.96
CA ARG A 12 0.11 3.94 16.63
C ARG A 12 -0.23 4.11 15.15
N SER A 13 0.17 5.22 14.52
CA SER A 13 -0.10 5.47 13.10
C SER A 13 0.70 4.55 12.18
N ILE A 14 1.96 4.26 12.52
CA ILE A 14 2.80 3.29 11.80
C ILE A 14 2.21 1.89 11.94
N ALA A 15 1.83 1.48 13.16
CA ALA A 15 1.20 0.18 13.40
C ALA A 15 -0.11 0.03 12.59
N LYS A 16 -0.98 1.05 12.61
CA LYS A 16 -2.22 1.07 11.82
C LYS A 16 -1.95 0.98 10.32
N THR A 17 -0.94 1.70 9.83
CA THR A 17 -0.55 1.67 8.41
C THR A 17 0.01 0.31 8.02
N ALA A 18 0.84 -0.29 8.86
CA ALA A 18 1.38 -1.64 8.64
C ALA A 18 0.27 -2.69 8.63
N SER A 19 -0.64 -2.67 9.61
CA SER A 19 -1.81 -3.55 9.66
C SER A 19 -2.67 -3.41 8.39
N TRP A 20 -2.96 -2.19 7.97
CA TRP A 20 -3.74 -1.95 6.76
C TRP A 20 -3.04 -2.46 5.49
N ARG A 21 -1.71 -2.28 5.39
CA ARG A 21 -0.93 -2.79 4.26
C ARG A 21 -0.89 -4.31 4.22
N ILE A 22 -0.72 -4.97 5.37
CA ILE A 22 -0.71 -6.44 5.47
C ILE A 22 -2.07 -7.00 5.06
N VAL A 23 -3.16 -6.44 5.59
CA VAL A 23 -4.52 -6.87 5.24
C VAL A 23 -4.79 -6.68 3.75
N GLY A 24 -4.35 -5.56 3.16
CA GLY A 24 -4.48 -5.31 1.72
C GLY A 24 -3.78 -6.37 0.87
N THR A 25 -2.50 -6.64 1.14
CA THR A 25 -1.73 -7.63 0.39
C THR A 25 -2.30 -9.04 0.56
N ILE A 26 -2.69 -9.43 1.78
CA ILE A 26 -3.32 -10.74 2.04
C ILE A 26 -4.63 -10.87 1.27
N SER A 27 -5.46 -9.82 1.26
CA SER A 27 -6.73 -9.83 0.53
C SER A 27 -6.52 -10.05 -0.97
N THR A 28 -5.54 -9.36 -1.58
CA THR A 28 -5.21 -9.56 -3.00
C THR A 28 -4.76 -10.99 -3.27
N VAL A 29 -3.87 -11.53 -2.44
CA VAL A 29 -3.35 -12.90 -2.62
C VAL A 29 -4.47 -13.93 -2.45
N VAL A 30 -5.34 -13.78 -1.45
CA VAL A 30 -6.48 -14.68 -1.21
C VAL A 30 -7.49 -14.61 -2.36
N ILE A 31 -7.88 -13.41 -2.79
CA ILE A 31 -8.79 -13.24 -3.94
C ILE A 31 -8.19 -13.86 -5.20
N SER A 32 -6.91 -13.59 -5.46
CA SER A 32 -6.19 -14.16 -6.60
C SER A 32 -6.14 -15.68 -6.52
N TYR A 33 -5.88 -16.25 -5.35
CA TYR A 33 -5.86 -17.69 -5.16
C TYR A 33 -7.25 -18.32 -5.39
N ILE A 34 -8.32 -17.72 -4.87
CA ILE A 34 -9.69 -18.19 -5.08
C ILE A 34 -10.08 -18.17 -6.56
N ILE A 35 -9.70 -17.12 -7.29
CA ILE A 35 -10.04 -16.97 -8.71
C ILE A 35 -9.23 -17.94 -9.58
N THR A 36 -7.93 -18.07 -9.30
CA THR A 36 -7.01 -18.78 -10.21
C THR A 36 -6.76 -20.23 -9.82
N GLY A 37 -7.08 -20.64 -8.58
CA GLY A 37 -6.89 -21.99 -8.06
C GLY A 37 -5.42 -22.45 -7.94
N THR A 38 -4.46 -21.60 -8.30
CA THR A 38 -3.03 -21.92 -8.35
C THR A 38 -2.20 -20.92 -7.56
N MET A 39 -1.27 -21.45 -6.75
CA MET A 39 -0.42 -20.63 -5.89
C MET A 39 0.57 -19.78 -6.71
N ALA A 40 1.08 -20.31 -7.83
CA ALA A 40 2.02 -19.60 -8.70
C ALA A 40 1.43 -18.29 -9.25
N LEU A 41 0.18 -18.33 -9.75
CA LEU A 41 -0.49 -17.14 -10.28
C LEU A 41 -0.86 -16.15 -9.17
N ALA A 42 -1.29 -16.63 -8.00
CA ALA A 42 -1.54 -15.75 -6.84
C ALA A 42 -0.29 -14.98 -6.41
N PHE A 43 0.88 -15.64 -6.41
CA PHE A 43 2.16 -14.98 -6.16
C PHE A 43 2.53 -13.99 -7.27
N SER A 44 2.33 -14.34 -8.54
CA SER A 44 2.57 -13.42 -9.65
C SER A 44 1.69 -12.17 -9.55
N ILE A 45 0.42 -12.31 -9.18
CA ILE A 45 -0.50 -11.17 -9.00
C ILE A 45 -0.07 -10.31 -7.82
N GLY A 46 0.28 -10.92 -6.67
CA GLY A 46 0.83 -10.18 -5.54
C GLY A 46 2.11 -9.40 -5.89
N PHE A 47 3.00 -9.99 -6.68
CA PHE A 47 4.20 -9.31 -7.17
C PHE A 47 3.87 -8.14 -8.11
N VAL A 48 2.95 -8.34 -9.06
CA VAL A 48 2.47 -7.29 -9.96
C VAL A 48 1.77 -6.17 -9.20
N GLU A 49 1.05 -6.48 -8.12
CA GLU A 49 0.41 -5.48 -7.25
C GLU A 49 1.45 -4.56 -6.60
N LEU A 50 2.54 -5.13 -6.07
CA LEU A 50 3.64 -4.36 -5.47
C LEU A 50 4.28 -3.42 -6.49
N ILE A 51 4.64 -3.93 -7.67
CA ILE A 51 5.23 -3.13 -8.74
C ILE A 51 4.23 -2.07 -9.24
N SER A 52 2.97 -2.44 -9.42
CA SER A 52 1.92 -1.50 -9.86
C SER A 52 1.75 -0.35 -8.88
N LYS A 53 1.78 -0.59 -7.56
CA LYS A 53 1.72 0.49 -6.56
C LYS A 53 2.91 1.44 -6.66
N LEU A 54 4.13 0.93 -6.90
CA LEU A 54 5.31 1.77 -7.07
C LEU A 54 5.19 2.63 -8.34
N VAL A 55 4.80 2.01 -9.46
CA VAL A 55 4.60 2.69 -10.73
C VAL A 55 3.49 3.74 -10.61
N LEU A 56 2.32 3.35 -10.10
CA LEU A 56 1.19 4.26 -9.87
C LEU A 56 1.57 5.42 -8.95
N TYR A 57 2.30 5.17 -7.86
CA TYR A 57 2.75 6.25 -6.97
C TYR A 57 3.69 7.21 -7.69
N PHE A 58 4.68 6.69 -8.42
CA PHE A 58 5.60 7.51 -9.21
C PHE A 58 4.88 8.36 -10.25
N PHE A 59 3.96 7.76 -11.01
CA PHE A 59 3.15 8.49 -12.00
C PHE A 59 2.18 9.47 -11.33
N HIS A 60 1.57 9.10 -10.20
CA HIS A 60 0.70 9.96 -9.42
C HIS A 60 1.47 11.19 -8.93
N GLU A 61 2.65 11.02 -8.34
CA GLU A 61 3.51 12.12 -7.90
C GLU A 61 3.97 12.99 -9.09
N ARG A 62 4.34 12.37 -10.22
CA ARG A 62 4.72 13.09 -11.44
C ARG A 62 3.56 13.87 -12.05
N ALA A 63 2.36 13.30 -12.05
CA ALA A 63 1.14 13.93 -12.52
C ALA A 63 0.73 15.06 -11.56
N TRP A 64 0.80 14.83 -10.25
CA TRP A 64 0.52 15.84 -9.21
C TRP A 64 1.48 17.03 -9.30
N ASN A 65 2.77 16.78 -9.54
CA ASN A 65 3.76 17.83 -9.78
C ASN A 65 3.51 18.63 -11.07
N LYS A 66 2.80 18.06 -12.05
CA LYS A 66 2.37 18.77 -13.27
C LYS A 66 1.03 19.49 -13.07
N VAL A 67 0.21 19.02 -12.15
CA VAL A 67 -1.07 19.63 -11.79
C VAL A 67 -0.78 20.81 -10.86
N LYS A 68 -0.81 22.03 -11.41
CA LYS A 68 -0.84 23.26 -10.62
C LYS A 68 -2.21 23.39 -9.95
N TRP A 69 -2.50 22.55 -8.96
CA TRP A 69 -3.68 22.74 -8.12
C TRP A 69 -3.37 23.83 -7.10
N GLY A 70 -4.06 24.97 -7.21
CA GLY A 70 -3.91 26.09 -6.26
C GLY A 70 -2.98 27.21 -6.72
N LYS A 71 -3.17 27.69 -7.95
CA LYS A 71 -2.95 29.11 -8.23
C LYS A 71 -4.30 29.81 -8.31
#